data_AF-A0A420M4N7-F1
#
_entry.id   AF-A0A420M4N7-F1
#
_cell.length_a   1.000
_cell.length_b   1.000
_cell.length_c   1.000
_cell.angle_alpha   90.00
_cell.angle_beta   90.00
_cell.angle_gamma   90.00
#
_symmetry.space_group_name_H-M   'P 1'
#
loop_
_entity.id
_entity.type
_entity.pdbx_description
1 polymer ?
#
loop_
_entity_poly.entity_id
_entity_poly.type
_entity_poly.pdbx_seq_one_letter_code
_entity_poly.pdbx_strand_id
1 'polypeptide(L)'
;MGTSRRPRARRCEKKTLRVFQANVGKIPPVHDCALALADSERYDIVLLQEPWTTTANSRCLTKTHPAYDTYSPVEAWNSNSTRPRVMTYVRRDSKLSADQNRPYQSRDILWLTVNDIIVVNFYR
;
A
#
# COMPACT_ATOMS: atom_id res chain seq x y z
N MET A 1 -0.88 44.95 -33.73
CA MET A 1 -0.40 44.68 -32.36
C MET A 1 -0.92 43.32 -31.92
N GLY A 2 -0.12 42.26 -32.06
CA GLY A 2 -0.48 40.91 -31.61
C GLY A 2 -0.08 40.72 -30.16
N THR A 3 -1.04 40.47 -29.27
CA THR A 3 -0.76 40.11 -27.88
C THR A 3 -0.39 38.63 -27.81
N SER A 4 0.90 38.34 -27.75
CA SER A 4 1.42 37.01 -27.44
C SER A 4 1.00 36.62 -26.02
N ARG A 5 -0.04 35.81 -25.89
CA ARG A 5 -0.37 35.13 -24.63
C ARG A 5 0.64 34.01 -24.42
N ARG A 6 1.68 34.28 -23.63
CA ARG A 6 2.59 33.25 -23.14
C ARG A 6 1.77 32.14 -22.47
N PRO A 7 1.97 30.85 -22.82
CA PRO A 7 1.32 29.77 -22.11
C PRO A 7 1.76 29.83 -20.65
N ARG A 8 0.79 30.00 -19.74
CA ARG A 8 1.02 29.89 -18.30
C ARG A 8 1.54 28.47 -18.08
N ALA A 9 2.82 28.33 -17.74
CA ALA A 9 3.39 27.06 -17.34
C ALA A 9 2.46 26.47 -16.27
N ARG A 10 1.84 25.33 -16.56
CA ARG A 10 1.06 24.60 -15.57
C ARG A 10 2.02 24.33 -14.42
N ARG A 11 1.83 25.05 -13.31
CA ARG A 11 2.49 24.75 -12.05
C ARG A 11 1.98 23.36 -11.69
N CYS A 12 2.79 22.33 -11.98
CA CYS A 12 2.55 21.01 -11.44
C CYS A 12 2.72 21.15 -9.95
N GLU A 13 1.62 21.34 -9.22
CA GLU A 13 1.64 21.25 -7.78
C GLU A 13 2.17 19.86 -7.46
N LYS A 14 3.41 19.78 -6.94
CA LYS A 14 3.98 18.53 -6.46
C LYS A 14 3.09 18.06 -5.32
N LYS A 15 2.12 17.20 -5.63
CA LYS A 15 1.22 16.61 -4.65
C LYS A 15 2.11 15.86 -3.67
N THR A 16 2.03 16.23 -2.39
CA THR A 16 2.78 15.55 -1.34
C THR A 16 2.21 14.15 -1.17
N LEU A 17 3.06 13.14 -1.32
CA LEU A 17 2.68 11.75 -1.09
C LEU A 17 2.51 11.53 0.42
N ARG A 18 1.35 11.02 0.85
CA ARG A 18 1.05 10.78 2.27
C ARG A 18 1.13 9.30 2.59
N VAL A 19 1.97 8.96 3.56
CA VAL A 19 2.20 7.58 4.00
C VAL A 19 1.69 7.37 5.42
N PHE A 20 0.89 6.33 5.62
CA PHE A 20 0.47 5.82 6.93
C PHE A 20 1.26 4.55 7.23
N GLN A 21 1.82 4.43 8.44
CA GLN A 21 2.53 3.22 8.85
C GLN A 21 2.03 2.77 10.22
N ALA A 22 1.76 1.47 10.36
CA ALA A 22 1.42 0.88 11.65
C ALA A 22 1.79 -0.61 11.72
N ASN A 23 1.96 -1.11 12.94
CA ASN A 23 1.92 -2.53 13.24
C ASN A 23 0.56 -2.86 13.86
N VAL A 24 -0.16 -3.83 13.29
CA VAL A 24 -1.55 -4.16 13.70
C VAL A 24 -1.65 -5.45 14.52
N GLY A 25 -0.51 -6.04 14.92
CA GLY A 25 -0.45 -7.16 15.87
C GLY A 25 -1.19 -8.43 15.44
N LYS A 26 -1.46 -8.59 14.14
CA LYS A 26 -2.34 -9.62 13.58
C LYS A 26 -3.78 -9.56 14.10
N ILE A 27 -4.22 -8.43 14.66
CA ILE A 27 -5.55 -8.27 15.24
C ILE A 27 -6.51 -7.76 14.16
N PRO A 28 -7.57 -8.52 13.79
CA PRO A 28 -8.44 -8.14 12.68
C PRO A 28 -9.14 -6.78 12.86
N PRO A 29 -9.74 -6.45 14.03
CA PRO A 29 -10.31 -5.12 14.25
C PRO A 29 -9.31 -3.96 14.14
N VAL A 30 -8.06 -4.16 14.59
CA VAL A 30 -7.01 -3.13 14.50
C VAL A 30 -6.61 -2.92 13.04
N HIS A 31 -6.53 -4.00 12.27
CA HIS A 31 -6.28 -3.95 10.83
C HIS A 31 -7.39 -3.18 10.09
N ASP A 32 -8.67 -3.51 10.37
CA ASP A 32 -9.80 -2.79 9.78
C ASP A 32 -9.79 -1.30 10.16
N CYS A 33 -9.52 -0.98 11.44
CA CYS A 33 -9.45 0.40 11.93
C CYS A 33 -8.31 1.19 11.26
N ALA A 34 -7.13 0.58 11.08
CA ALA A 34 -6.01 1.22 10.40
C ALA A 34 -6.35 1.60 8.95
N LEU A 35 -7.03 0.72 8.21
CA LEU A 35 -7.46 1.02 6.83
C LEU A 35 -8.55 2.09 6.78
N ALA A 36 -9.52 2.05 7.70
CA ALA A 36 -10.57 3.06 7.79
C ALA A 36 -10.01 4.45 8.15
N LEU A 37 -9.10 4.51 9.13
CA LEU A 37 -8.42 5.75 9.50
C LEU A 37 -7.58 6.29 8.33
N ALA A 38 -6.80 5.42 7.68
CA ALA A 38 -6.03 5.80 6.50
C ALA A 38 -6.92 6.35 5.38
N ASP A 39 -8.11 5.77 5.19
CA ASP A 39 -9.06 6.28 4.20
C ASP A 39 -9.62 7.66 4.58
N SER A 40 -10.10 7.80 5.81
CA SER A 40 -10.70 9.04 6.32
C SER A 40 -9.74 10.23 6.20
N GLU A 41 -8.47 9.98 6.49
CA GLU A 41 -7.41 10.98 6.44
C GLU A 41 -6.77 11.11 5.06
N ARG A 42 -7.24 10.38 4.04
CA ARG A 42 -6.73 10.47 2.65
C ARG A 42 -5.24 10.16 2.50
N TYR A 43 -4.76 9.11 3.16
CA TYR A 43 -3.40 8.59 2.91
C TYR A 43 -3.32 7.88 1.56
N ASP A 44 -2.20 8.08 0.85
CA ASP A 44 -1.93 7.50 -0.48
C ASP A 44 -1.38 6.08 -0.37
N ILE A 45 -0.52 5.83 0.63
CA ILE A 45 0.11 4.52 0.87
C ILE A 45 -0.04 4.14 2.35
N VAL A 46 -0.39 2.90 2.62
CA VAL A 46 -0.48 2.33 3.97
C VAL A 46 0.48 1.15 4.09
N LEU A 47 1.41 1.23 5.03
CA LEU A 47 2.42 0.21 5.32
C LEU A 47 2.03 -0.50 6.61
N LEU A 48 1.45 -1.70 6.50
CA LEU A 48 1.04 -2.48 7.66
C LEU A 48 2.01 -3.62 7.94
N GLN A 49 2.41 -3.73 9.20
CA GLN A 49 3.21 -4.82 9.75
C GLN A 49 2.33 -5.71 10.61
N GLU A 50 2.67 -6.98 10.68
CA GLU A 50 1.83 -8.01 11.29
C GLU A 50 0.37 -7.96 10.82
N PRO A 51 0.12 -8.01 9.50
CA PRO A 51 -1.25 -7.98 9.00
C PRO A 51 -2.02 -9.21 9.51
N TRP A 52 -3.28 -9.02 9.89
CA TRP A 52 -4.19 -10.15 10.06
C TRP A 52 -4.35 -10.87 8.73
N THR A 53 -4.09 -12.17 8.71
CA THR A 53 -4.29 -13.05 7.56
C THR A 53 -4.85 -14.39 8.01
N THR A 54 -5.61 -15.04 7.14
CA THR A 54 -6.12 -16.40 7.36
C THR A 54 -6.17 -17.18 6.05
N THR A 55 -6.56 -18.44 6.15
CA THR A 55 -6.87 -19.31 5.01
C THR A 55 -8.26 -19.90 5.19
N ALA A 56 -9.10 -19.81 4.16
CA ALA A 56 -10.42 -20.44 4.15
C ALA A 56 -10.72 -20.96 2.75
N ASN A 57 -11.24 -22.20 2.64
CA ASN A 57 -11.59 -22.83 1.36
C ASN A 57 -10.46 -22.74 0.32
N SER A 58 -9.22 -23.06 0.74
CA SER A 58 -8.00 -22.97 -0.09
C SER A 58 -7.65 -21.57 -0.60
N ARG A 59 -8.29 -20.51 -0.07
CA ARG A 59 -7.99 -19.11 -0.40
C ARG A 59 -7.20 -18.43 0.71
N CYS A 60 -6.27 -17.59 0.28
CA CYS A 60 -5.47 -16.72 1.14
C CYS A 60 -6.24 -15.43 1.39
N LEU A 61 -6.56 -15.13 2.65
CA LEU A 61 -7.42 -14.00 3.03
C LEU A 61 -6.66 -13.00 3.92
N THR A 62 -6.95 -11.72 3.71
CA THR A 62 -6.49 -10.58 4.52
C THR A 62 -7.61 -9.56 4.64
N LYS A 63 -7.41 -8.50 5.44
CA LYS A 63 -8.30 -7.34 5.41
C LYS A 63 -8.01 -6.49 4.18
N THR A 64 -9.08 -5.97 3.58
CA THR A 64 -9.05 -5.12 2.39
C THR A 64 -9.95 -3.91 2.62
N HIS A 65 -9.79 -2.88 1.80
CA HIS A 65 -10.63 -1.69 1.85
C HIS A 65 -10.97 -1.21 0.42
N PRO A 66 -12.22 -0.79 0.12
CA PRO A 66 -12.62 -0.37 -1.22
C PRO A 66 -11.81 0.79 -1.81
N ALA A 67 -11.19 1.62 -0.97
CA ALA A 67 -10.34 2.73 -1.40
C ALA A 67 -8.91 2.32 -1.79
N TYR A 68 -8.49 1.07 -1.58
CA TYR A 68 -7.09 0.66 -1.72
C TYR A 68 -6.91 -0.66 -2.50
N ASP A 69 -5.90 -0.68 -3.37
CA ASP A 69 -5.30 -1.91 -3.88
C ASP A 69 -4.39 -2.53 -2.83
N THR A 70 -4.36 -3.87 -2.78
CA THR A 70 -3.68 -4.64 -1.73
C THR A 70 -2.51 -5.41 -2.33
N TYR A 71 -1.33 -5.23 -1.74
CA TYR A 71 -0.08 -5.84 -2.17
C TYR A 71 0.48 -6.73 -1.06
N SER A 72 0.89 -7.94 -1.45
CA SER A 72 1.44 -8.96 -0.55
C SER A 72 2.81 -9.42 -1.07
N PRO A 73 3.81 -9.63 -0.18
CA PRO A 73 5.10 -10.15 -0.59
C PRO A 73 5.03 -11.62 -1.05
N VAL A 74 4.03 -12.36 -0.61
CA VAL A 74 3.79 -13.77 -0.97
C VAL A 74 2.44 -13.93 -1.66
N GLU A 75 2.39 -14.81 -2.67
CA GLU A 75 1.19 -15.07 -3.48
C GLU A 75 0.24 -16.06 -2.81
N ALA A 76 0.78 -16.98 -2.01
CA ALA A 76 0.02 -17.97 -1.27
C ALA A 76 0.63 -18.24 0.11
N TRP A 77 -0.22 -18.60 1.07
CA TRP A 77 0.17 -19.03 2.41
C TRP A 77 -0.82 -20.07 2.94
N ASN A 78 -0.33 -21.01 3.74
CA ASN A 78 -1.14 -22.05 4.38
C ASN A 78 -0.83 -22.23 5.88
N SER A 79 0.18 -21.53 6.39
CA SER A 79 0.63 -21.65 7.77
C SER A 79 1.22 -20.34 8.30
N ASN A 80 1.49 -20.29 9.61
CA ASN A 80 2.13 -19.14 10.24
C ASN A 80 3.57 -18.90 9.77
N SER A 81 4.25 -19.92 9.21
CA SER A 81 5.61 -19.78 8.66
C SER A 81 5.61 -19.22 7.24
N THR A 82 4.49 -19.32 6.51
CA THR A 82 4.36 -18.84 5.12
C THR A 82 3.58 -17.53 4.99
N ARG A 83 2.77 -17.15 5.99
CA ARG A 83 1.95 -15.93 5.97
C ARG A 83 2.79 -14.65 5.85
N PRO A 84 2.35 -13.64 5.08
CA PRO A 84 3.07 -12.37 5.01
C PRO A 84 3.19 -11.73 6.40
N ARG A 85 4.33 -11.10 6.67
CA ARG A 85 4.56 -10.29 7.88
C ARG A 85 4.38 -8.79 7.63
N VAL A 86 4.22 -8.42 6.37
CA VAL A 86 3.92 -7.07 5.91
C VAL A 86 2.88 -7.12 4.80
N MET A 87 2.02 -6.10 4.73
CA MET A 87 1.11 -5.82 3.61
C MET A 87 1.20 -4.34 3.30
N THR A 88 1.12 -3.97 2.03
CA THR A 88 1.07 -2.56 1.62
C THR A 88 -0.22 -2.32 0.86
N TYR A 89 -0.86 -1.19 1.14
CA TYR A 89 -2.10 -0.78 0.49
C TYR A 89 -1.84 0.54 -0.22
N VAL A 90 -2.17 0.62 -1.51
CA VAL A 90 -2.04 1.86 -2.30
C VAL A 90 -3.42 2.34 -2.68
N ARG A 91 -3.69 3.62 -2.43
CA ARG A 91 -5.00 4.22 -2.69
C ARG A 91 -5.31 4.13 -4.18
N ARG A 92 -6.55 3.75 -4.50
CA ARG A 92 -7.12 3.86 -5.83
C ARG A 92 -7.36 5.34 -6.16
N ASP A 93 -6.39 5.96 -6.81
CA ASP A 93 -6.43 7.33 -7.33
C ASP A 93 -5.80 7.29 -8.73
N SER A 94 -6.42 7.92 -9.73
CA SER A 94 -5.89 7.96 -11.11
C SER A 94 -4.53 8.65 -11.22
N LYS A 95 -4.10 9.33 -10.16
CA LYS A 95 -2.79 9.96 -10.04
C LYS A 95 -1.73 9.05 -9.41
N LEU A 96 -2.08 7.85 -8.95
CA LEU A 96 -1.16 6.88 -8.35
C LEU A 96 -1.02 5.66 -9.27
N SER A 97 0.21 5.33 -9.63
CA SER A 97 0.60 4.07 -10.27
C SER A 97 1.51 3.32 -9.33
N ALA A 98 1.24 2.03 -9.11
CA ALA A 98 2.00 1.20 -8.19
C ALA A 98 2.34 -0.15 -8.80
N ASP A 99 3.64 -0.44 -8.87
CA ASP A 99 4.20 -1.69 -9.35
C ASP A 99 4.94 -2.40 -8.22
N GLN A 100 4.72 -3.71 -8.08
CA GLN A 100 5.40 -4.50 -7.08
C GLN A 100 6.74 -5.02 -7.62
N ASN A 101 7.81 -4.64 -6.93
CA ASN A 101 9.15 -5.14 -7.22
C ASN A 101 9.44 -6.39 -6.37
N ARG A 102 10.26 -7.31 -6.90
CA ARG A 102 10.74 -8.49 -6.16
C ARG A 102 12.26 -8.67 -6.25
N PRO A 103 13.07 -7.72 -5.75
CA PRO A 103 14.53 -7.88 -5.75
C PRO A 103 15.00 -9.07 -4.91
N TYR A 104 14.22 -9.39 -3.87
CA TYR A 104 14.44 -10.55 -2.99
C TYR A 104 13.08 -11.10 -2.53
N GLN A 105 12.93 -12.43 -2.56
CA GLN A 105 11.69 -13.08 -2.15
C GLN A 105 11.70 -13.37 -0.65
N SER A 106 10.88 -12.65 0.12
CA SER A 106 10.70 -12.88 1.56
C SER A 106 9.32 -12.46 2.00
N ARG A 107 8.71 -13.21 2.93
CA ARG A 107 7.46 -12.83 3.60
C ARG A 107 7.58 -11.59 4.50
N ASP A 108 8.81 -11.18 4.82
CA ASP A 108 9.14 -10.10 5.76
C ASP A 108 9.29 -8.74 5.08
N ILE A 109 9.49 -8.70 3.75
CA ILE A 109 9.84 -7.49 3.00
C ILE A 109 8.95 -7.36 1.76
N LEU A 110 8.36 -6.17 1.56
CA LEU A 110 7.57 -5.84 0.37
C LEU A 110 8.07 -4.54 -0.24
N TRP A 111 8.43 -4.58 -1.53
CA TRP A 111 8.92 -3.45 -2.31
C TRP A 111 7.87 -3.02 -3.33
N LEU A 112 7.51 -1.74 -3.34
CA LEU A 112 6.67 -1.14 -4.38
C LEU A 112 7.39 0.06 -4.99
N THR A 113 7.24 0.27 -6.29
CA THR A 113 7.46 1.56 -6.93
C THR A 113 6.11 2.25 -7.04
N VAL A 114 5.93 3.42 -6.41
CA VAL A 114 4.72 4.23 -6.49
C VAL A 114 5.07 5.61 -7.03
N ASN A 115 4.60 5.96 -8.24
CA ASN A 115 4.93 7.23 -8.92
C ASN A 115 6.43 7.59 -8.83
N ASP A 116 7.30 6.68 -9.26
CA ASP A 116 8.77 6.81 -9.24
C ASP A 116 9.43 6.80 -7.85
N ILE A 117 8.67 6.60 -6.78
CA ILE A 117 9.20 6.45 -5.41
C ILE A 117 9.23 4.98 -5.02
N ILE A 118 10.39 4.49 -4.62
CA ILE A 118 10.51 3.14 -4.04
C ILE A 118 10.13 3.18 -2.57
N VAL A 119 9.13 2.38 -2.20
CA VAL A 119 8.68 2.19 -0.83
C VAL A 119 8.95 0.75 -0.41
N VAL A 120 9.59 0.60 0.75
CA VAL A 120 9.94 -0.71 1.31
C VAL A 120 9.28 -0.86 2.67
N ASN A 121 8.37 -1.82 2.79
CA ASN A 121 7.78 -2.23 4.06
C ASN A 121 8.55 -3.45 4.58
N PHE A 122 9.12 -3.36 5.78
CA PHE A 122 9.95 -4.39 6.38
C PHE A 122 9.57 -4.66 7.83
N TYR A 123 9.51 -5.94 8.20
CA TYR A 123 9.30 -6.36 9.59
C TYR A 123 9.93 -7.73 9.87
N ARG A 124 10.84 -7.81 10.85
CA ARG A 124 11.51 -9.05 11.28
C ARG A 124 11.47 -9.22 12.79
#